data_AF-A0A9P5VNF6-F1
#
_entry.id   AF-A0A9P5VNF6-F1
#
_cell.length_a   1.000
_cell.length_b   1.000
_cell.length_c   1.000
_cell.angle_alpha   90.00
_cell.angle_beta   90.00
_cell.angle_gamma   90.00
#
_symmetry.space_group_name_H-M   'P 1'
#
loop_
_entity.id
_entity.type
_entity.pdbx_description
1 polymer ?
#
loop_
_entity_poly.entity_id
_entity_poly.type
_entity_poly.pdbx_seq_one_letter_code
_entity_poly.pdbx_strand_id
1 'polypeptide(L)'
;MPQNDTVAISELLHRYNAFAFFDYAGVGAYTTVDMNPRPSNPCTNMSDSLAYKDGVFLSPHKLVGGPGSSGILAARLEVFSWASTHSPPCSPGKNEYVPTGPGGGTVDMVLDGRHKYINNILAREEAGTPNILATIRAGLVFRLQEIMNPSAILAKEYKLSSAIYQRLLKQPNISILGTPDLNRVAVFCAMIHIPCLSTQTRPLQIHYSLVSMIMNDFFGIEMRGGCMCAGPYASQLLQFDQTKEDKFWDLLMGNSSSKTPSSSDDSNNHDNNNIHKKDLVNQSLKPGFVRFSFPYFVREKDVEFVLQSLEWVAEYGYLLIPFYQVDAQSGKWSLRPSVYRAVRESISAKRLNNASRDDYIPIATACINGLYRLFSCQTELEQVNVHAADVTDFGKSGLLHTLSQTHQSITNLLKSSTVKSTSHTEVPANVNQSGDSLGSSASDPQPTISYPSSSHCSVASDTIFKMSLGQSTSMRHDHPAVKHSHGALSSSAQSPSWPFALEELSVERLQYEQSAVENCSLAKELRWFATPLEVAEFYKVNGGRVAGFLPIKR
;
A
#
# COMPACT_ATOMS: atom_id res chain seq x y z
N MET A 1 -8.40 -20.45 -16.20
CA MET A 1 -9.41 -19.68 -15.45
C MET A 1 -8.77 -19.13 -14.20
N PRO A 2 -8.80 -17.81 -13.99
CA PRO A 2 -8.52 -17.32 -12.63
C PRO A 2 -9.17 -15.96 -12.31
N GLN A 3 -10.37 -16.08 -11.79
CA GLN A 3 -10.82 -15.42 -10.59
C GLN A 3 -11.16 -16.58 -9.65
N ASN A 4 -11.42 -16.36 -8.36
CA ASN A 4 -12.24 -17.34 -7.64
C ASN A 4 -13.48 -17.56 -8.52
N ASP A 5 -13.70 -18.77 -9.01
CA ASP A 5 -14.83 -19.06 -9.88
C ASP A 5 -16.10 -18.99 -9.02
N THR A 6 -16.65 -17.77 -8.93
CA THR A 6 -17.78 -17.51 -8.04
C THR A 6 -19.01 -18.32 -8.44
N VAL A 7 -19.12 -18.73 -9.71
CA VAL A 7 -20.19 -19.60 -10.21
C VAL A 7 -20.01 -21.00 -9.65
N ALA A 8 -18.84 -21.62 -9.90
CA ALA A 8 -18.57 -22.97 -9.42
C ALA A 8 -18.57 -23.07 -7.88
N ILE A 9 -18.09 -22.03 -7.18
CA ILE A 9 -18.13 -21.96 -5.72
C ILE A 9 -19.58 -21.86 -5.21
N SER A 10 -20.41 -20.98 -5.78
CA SER A 10 -21.82 -20.89 -5.44
C SER A 10 -22.55 -22.23 -5.65
N GLU A 11 -22.37 -22.84 -6.82
CA GLU A 11 -23.00 -24.13 -7.14
C GLU A 11 -22.56 -25.24 -6.20
N LEU A 12 -21.32 -25.21 -5.72
CA LEU A 12 -20.81 -26.17 -4.74
C LEU A 12 -21.45 -25.91 -3.37
N LEU A 13 -21.46 -24.67 -2.89
CA LEU A 13 -22.03 -24.31 -1.59
C LEU A 13 -23.52 -24.67 -1.51
N HIS A 14 -24.30 -24.31 -2.52
CA HIS A 14 -25.73 -24.60 -2.56
C HIS A 14 -26.04 -26.09 -2.67
N ARG A 15 -25.18 -26.89 -3.33
CA ARG A 15 -25.30 -28.37 -3.31
C ARG A 15 -25.23 -28.96 -1.89
N TYR A 16 -24.60 -28.24 -0.96
CA TYR A 16 -24.51 -28.61 0.45
C TYR A 16 -25.35 -27.71 1.37
N ASN A 17 -26.36 -27.02 0.83
CA ASN A 17 -27.26 -26.12 1.57
C ASN A 17 -26.53 -24.99 2.34
N ALA A 18 -25.41 -24.50 1.82
CA ALA A 18 -24.66 -23.38 2.38
C ALA A 18 -24.90 -22.10 1.57
N PHE A 19 -24.94 -20.95 2.25
CA PHE A 19 -25.03 -19.65 1.59
C PHE A 19 -23.71 -19.21 0.95
N ALA A 20 -23.78 -18.54 -0.20
CA ALA A 20 -22.67 -18.01 -0.97
C ALA A 20 -22.58 -16.48 -0.87
N PHE A 21 -21.69 -15.99 0.01
CA PHE A 21 -21.38 -14.57 0.16
C PHE A 21 -19.99 -14.22 -0.40
N PHE A 22 -19.89 -13.12 -1.15
CA PHE A 22 -18.63 -12.70 -1.76
C PHE A 22 -18.27 -11.24 -1.45
N ASP A 23 -17.03 -11.01 -1.00
CA ASP A 23 -16.47 -9.67 -0.87
C ASP A 23 -15.88 -9.21 -2.21
N TYR A 24 -16.53 -8.23 -2.84
CA TYR A 24 -16.11 -7.62 -4.09
C TYR A 24 -15.23 -6.38 -3.90
N ALA A 25 -14.83 -6.04 -2.68
CA ALA A 25 -13.98 -4.86 -2.43
C ALA A 25 -12.62 -4.95 -3.14
N GLY A 26 -12.13 -6.14 -3.52
CA GLY A 26 -10.89 -6.28 -4.29
C GLY A 26 -11.05 -6.05 -5.79
N VAL A 27 -12.18 -6.42 -6.37
CA VAL A 27 -12.34 -6.56 -7.83
C VAL A 27 -13.56 -5.84 -8.41
N GLY A 28 -14.53 -5.42 -7.59
CA GLY A 28 -15.78 -4.80 -8.04
C GLY A 28 -15.61 -3.50 -8.82
N ALA A 29 -14.47 -2.82 -8.68
CA ALA A 29 -14.14 -1.66 -9.50
C ALA A 29 -13.78 -2.00 -10.96
N TYR A 30 -13.51 -3.27 -11.26
CA TYR A 30 -12.96 -3.71 -12.54
C TYR A 30 -13.85 -4.68 -13.31
N THR A 31 -14.88 -5.26 -12.67
CA THR A 31 -15.71 -6.32 -13.26
C THR A 31 -17.19 -6.05 -13.04
N THR A 32 -18.03 -6.66 -13.88
CA THR A 32 -19.47 -6.76 -13.64
C THR A 32 -19.73 -7.61 -12.40
N VAL A 33 -20.59 -7.12 -11.52
CA VAL A 33 -21.05 -7.84 -10.33
C VAL A 33 -22.43 -8.41 -10.62
N ASP A 34 -22.47 -9.69 -10.95
CA ASP A 34 -23.71 -10.39 -11.28
C ASP A 34 -24.16 -11.27 -10.10
N MET A 35 -25.35 -11.00 -9.55
CA MET A 35 -25.96 -11.79 -8.48
C MET A 35 -26.56 -13.11 -8.99
N ASN A 36 -26.89 -13.20 -10.27
CA ASN A 36 -27.55 -14.36 -10.89
C ASN A 36 -26.84 -14.77 -12.19
N PRO A 37 -25.55 -15.13 -12.11
CA PRO A 37 -24.79 -15.50 -13.29
C PRO A 37 -25.31 -16.81 -13.91
N ARG A 38 -24.94 -17.05 -15.16
CA ARG A 38 -25.23 -18.32 -15.85
C ARG A 38 -24.52 -19.48 -15.14
N PRO A 39 -25.17 -20.67 -15.07
CA PRO A 39 -24.57 -21.85 -14.47
C PRO A 39 -23.34 -22.34 -15.23
N SER A 40 -22.46 -23.07 -14.54
CA SER A 40 -21.25 -23.65 -15.13
C SER A 40 -21.58 -24.64 -16.24
N ASN A 41 -22.68 -25.39 -16.07
CA ASN A 41 -23.23 -26.25 -17.11
C ASN A 41 -24.25 -25.47 -17.96
N PRO A 42 -23.99 -25.20 -19.25
CA PRO A 42 -24.89 -24.46 -20.12
C PRO A 42 -26.25 -25.15 -20.35
N CYS A 43 -26.36 -26.45 -20.08
CA CYS A 43 -27.60 -27.21 -20.22
C CYS A 43 -28.55 -27.04 -19.03
N THR A 44 -28.09 -26.46 -17.91
CA THR A 44 -28.92 -26.22 -16.74
C THR A 44 -29.87 -25.05 -17.00
N ASN A 45 -31.16 -25.26 -16.78
CA ASN A 45 -32.15 -24.18 -16.86
C ASN A 45 -31.86 -23.12 -15.79
N MET A 46 -32.10 -21.84 -16.11
CA MET A 46 -31.88 -20.75 -15.16
C MET A 46 -32.72 -20.88 -13.88
N SER A 47 -33.91 -21.47 -13.95
CA SER A 47 -34.77 -21.73 -12.78
C SER A 47 -34.15 -22.71 -11.78
N ASP A 48 -33.31 -23.62 -12.28
CA ASP A 48 -32.69 -24.70 -11.49
C ASP A 48 -31.22 -24.37 -11.19
N SER A 49 -30.77 -23.18 -11.59
CA SER A 49 -29.38 -22.74 -11.45
C SER A 49 -29.04 -22.52 -9.97
N LEU A 50 -27.95 -23.14 -9.54
CA LEU A 50 -27.35 -22.93 -8.22
C LEU A 50 -26.19 -21.93 -8.27
N ALA A 51 -26.02 -21.20 -9.37
CA ALA A 51 -24.90 -20.27 -9.56
C ALA A 51 -25.11 -18.89 -8.93
N TYR A 52 -26.30 -18.62 -8.39
CA TYR A 52 -26.62 -17.33 -7.79
C TYR A 52 -25.70 -17.01 -6.59
N LYS A 53 -25.70 -15.75 -6.17
CA LYS A 53 -25.01 -15.29 -4.97
C LYS A 53 -26.07 -14.91 -3.95
N ASP A 54 -25.93 -15.33 -2.69
CA ASP A 54 -26.84 -14.93 -1.63
C ASP A 54 -26.55 -13.52 -1.15
N GLY A 55 -25.29 -13.10 -1.22
CA GLY A 55 -24.92 -11.72 -0.97
C GLY A 55 -23.56 -11.32 -1.52
N VAL A 56 -23.43 -10.04 -1.81
CA VAL A 56 -22.16 -9.41 -2.20
C VAL A 56 -21.92 -8.14 -1.41
N PHE A 57 -20.68 -7.94 -0.99
CA PHE A 57 -20.22 -6.73 -0.31
C PHE A 57 -19.40 -5.88 -1.29
N LEU A 58 -19.74 -4.60 -1.38
CA LEU A 58 -19.14 -3.66 -2.30
C LEU A 58 -18.60 -2.46 -1.54
N SER A 59 -17.43 -2.01 -1.99
CA SER A 59 -16.75 -0.82 -1.47
C SER A 59 -16.63 0.23 -2.57
N PRO A 60 -17.67 1.06 -2.81
CA PRO A 60 -17.67 2.02 -3.90
C PRO A 60 -16.56 3.07 -3.76
N HIS A 61 -15.97 3.25 -2.57
CA HIS A 61 -14.82 4.13 -2.36
C HIS A 61 -13.55 3.71 -3.11
N LYS A 62 -13.55 2.49 -3.67
CA LYS A 62 -12.47 1.96 -4.51
C LYS A 62 -12.73 2.15 -6.01
N LEU A 63 -13.91 2.62 -6.40
CA LEU A 63 -14.22 3.01 -7.77
C LEU A 63 -13.68 4.43 -8.05
N VAL A 64 -13.52 4.77 -9.33
CA VAL A 64 -13.14 6.12 -9.75
C VAL A 64 -14.22 7.11 -9.33
N GLY A 65 -13.83 8.17 -8.61
CA GLY A 65 -14.77 9.12 -8.00
C GLY A 65 -15.46 8.61 -6.72
N GLY A 66 -15.11 7.40 -6.28
CA GLY A 66 -15.66 6.71 -5.13
C GLY A 66 -15.41 7.30 -3.75
N PRO A 67 -14.24 7.89 -3.43
CA PRO A 67 -13.93 8.32 -2.07
C PRO A 67 -15.05 9.12 -1.41
N GLY A 68 -15.46 8.70 -0.21
CA GLY A 68 -16.60 9.28 0.51
C GLY A 68 -17.98 8.73 0.11
N SER A 69 -18.06 7.61 -0.59
CA SER A 69 -19.31 6.87 -0.87
C SER A 69 -19.69 5.91 0.28
N SER A 70 -20.96 5.54 0.36
CA SER A 70 -21.45 4.48 1.26
C SER A 70 -20.98 3.10 0.81
N GLY A 71 -20.83 2.15 1.75
CA GLY A 71 -20.67 0.73 1.40
C GLY A 71 -22.00 0.14 0.95
N ILE A 72 -21.98 -0.90 0.11
CA ILE A 72 -23.21 -1.55 -0.38
C ILE A 72 -23.15 -3.04 -0.05
N LEU A 73 -24.23 -3.56 0.51
CA LEU A 73 -24.55 -4.98 0.59
C LEU A 73 -25.71 -5.23 -0.37
N ALA A 74 -25.52 -6.07 -1.38
CA ALA A 74 -26.65 -6.61 -2.12
C ALA A 74 -26.88 -8.04 -1.65
N ALA A 75 -28.08 -8.38 -1.21
CA ALA A 75 -28.40 -9.71 -0.69
C ALA A 75 -29.78 -10.17 -1.11
N ARG A 76 -29.95 -11.48 -1.25
CA ARG A 76 -31.22 -12.13 -1.55
C ARG A 76 -32.21 -12.01 -0.39
N LEU A 77 -33.49 -11.85 -0.70
CA LEU A 77 -34.57 -11.76 0.30
C LEU A 77 -34.61 -12.98 1.23
N GLU A 78 -34.33 -14.16 0.68
CA GLU A 78 -34.38 -15.43 1.41
C GLU A 78 -33.41 -15.48 2.58
N VAL A 79 -32.29 -14.74 2.52
CA VAL A 79 -31.34 -14.61 3.63
C VAL A 79 -32.03 -14.00 4.86
N PHE A 80 -32.84 -12.96 4.66
CA PHE A 80 -33.55 -12.26 5.73
C PHE A 80 -34.77 -13.06 6.23
N SER A 81 -35.43 -13.80 5.35
CA SER A 81 -36.48 -14.74 5.72
C SER A 81 -35.93 -15.89 6.57
N TRP A 82 -34.77 -16.44 6.19
CA TRP A 82 -34.06 -17.45 6.97
C TRP A 82 -33.63 -16.88 8.33
N ALA A 83 -33.05 -15.68 8.36
CA ALA A 83 -32.67 -15.03 9.60
C ALA A 83 -33.88 -14.80 10.52
N SER A 84 -35.05 -14.47 9.98
CA SER A 84 -36.28 -14.29 10.78
C SER A 84 -36.73 -15.54 11.53
N THR A 85 -36.39 -16.74 11.02
CA THR A 85 -36.79 -18.02 11.63
C THR A 85 -35.70 -18.62 12.53
N HIS A 86 -34.45 -18.20 12.36
CA HIS A 86 -33.28 -18.73 13.08
C HIS A 86 -32.62 -17.74 14.05
N SER A 87 -33.06 -16.47 14.09
CA SER A 87 -32.58 -15.50 15.07
C SER A 87 -33.11 -15.81 16.47
N PRO A 88 -32.30 -15.58 17.53
CA PRO A 88 -32.79 -15.72 18.90
C PRO A 88 -33.97 -14.77 19.15
N PRO A 89 -34.94 -15.17 19.99
CA PRO A 89 -36.13 -14.35 20.25
C PRO A 89 -35.73 -13.02 20.89
N CYS A 90 -36.04 -11.91 20.22
CA CYS A 90 -35.85 -10.55 20.72
C CYS A 90 -37.03 -10.07 21.59
N SER A 91 -38.09 -10.88 21.70
CA SER A 91 -39.26 -10.71 22.56
C SER A 91 -39.88 -12.08 22.88
N PRO A 92 -40.64 -12.24 23.98
CA PRO A 92 -41.22 -13.53 24.35
C PRO A 92 -42.08 -14.11 23.22
N GLY A 93 -41.73 -15.30 22.74
CA GLY A 93 -42.56 -16.09 21.84
C GLY A 93 -42.47 -15.79 20.34
N LYS A 94 -41.51 -14.98 19.86
CA LYS A 94 -41.34 -14.76 18.41
C LYS A 94 -39.86 -14.62 18.01
N ASN A 95 -39.42 -15.46 17.08
CA ASN A 95 -38.19 -15.22 16.31
C ASN A 95 -38.49 -14.13 15.29
N GLU A 96 -37.67 -13.08 15.26
CA GLU A 96 -37.76 -12.00 14.29
C GLU A 96 -36.35 -11.59 13.87
N TYR A 97 -36.18 -11.18 12.61
CA TYR A 97 -34.92 -10.65 12.14
C TYR A 97 -34.63 -9.30 12.82
N VAL A 98 -33.56 -9.27 13.61
CA VAL A 98 -33.06 -8.06 14.29
C VAL A 98 -32.04 -7.37 13.38
N PRO A 99 -32.20 -6.07 13.08
CA PRO A 99 -31.26 -5.38 12.23
C PRO A 99 -29.90 -5.21 12.88
N THR A 100 -28.86 -5.07 12.03
CA THR A 100 -27.47 -4.97 12.50
C THR A 100 -27.24 -3.77 13.45
N GLY A 101 -27.92 -2.65 13.18
CA GLY A 101 -27.89 -1.47 14.03
C GLY A 101 -29.33 -1.02 14.29
N PRO A 102 -29.99 -1.46 15.36
CA PRO A 102 -31.36 -1.02 15.66
C PRO A 102 -31.37 0.46 16.09
N GLY A 103 -32.41 1.21 15.70
CA GLY A 103 -32.52 2.62 16.05
C GLY A 103 -33.79 3.27 15.50
N GLY A 104 -33.86 4.60 15.56
CA GLY A 104 -34.93 5.34 14.92
C GLY A 104 -34.99 5.00 13.42
N GLY A 105 -36.19 4.86 12.86
CA GLY A 105 -36.36 4.49 11.45
C GLY A 105 -36.33 2.99 11.14
N THR A 106 -36.01 2.11 12.10
CA THR A 106 -36.08 0.64 11.91
C THR A 106 -37.31 -0.01 12.55
N VAL A 107 -38.03 0.74 13.40
CA VAL A 107 -39.14 0.27 14.25
C VAL A 107 -40.46 0.92 13.85
N ASP A 108 -41.53 0.13 13.86
CA ASP A 108 -42.92 0.61 13.80
C ASP A 108 -43.36 1.14 15.17
N MET A 109 -42.95 0.47 16.25
CA MET A 109 -43.37 0.82 17.61
C MET A 109 -42.36 0.34 18.64
N VAL A 110 -42.15 1.14 19.68
CA VAL A 110 -41.31 0.82 20.84
C VAL A 110 -42.11 1.09 22.11
N LEU A 111 -42.13 0.13 23.01
CA LEU A 111 -42.72 0.22 24.35
C LEU A 111 -41.69 -0.25 25.38
N ASP A 112 -42.01 -0.12 26.66
CA ASP A 112 -41.19 -0.68 27.72
C ASP A 112 -41.07 -2.20 27.58
N GLY A 113 -39.84 -2.69 27.43
CA GLY A 113 -39.51 -4.12 27.26
C GLY A 113 -39.92 -4.79 25.94
N ARG A 114 -40.47 -4.07 24.94
CA ARG A 114 -40.91 -4.67 23.66
C ARG A 114 -40.89 -3.69 22.50
N HIS A 115 -40.60 -4.19 21.30
CA HIS A 115 -40.58 -3.40 20.06
C HIS A 115 -41.21 -4.19 18.91
N LYS A 116 -41.52 -3.49 17.82
CA LYS A 116 -41.89 -4.08 16.53
C LYS A 116 -41.03 -3.44 15.45
N TYR A 117 -40.26 -4.24 14.70
CA TYR A 117 -39.49 -3.74 13.57
C TYR A 117 -40.35 -3.56 12.32
N ILE A 118 -39.96 -2.64 11.44
CA ILE A 118 -40.61 -2.38 10.16
C ILE A 118 -40.50 -3.62 9.27
N ASN A 119 -41.58 -4.11 8.66
CA ASN A 119 -41.55 -5.32 7.83
C ASN A 119 -40.67 -5.17 6.56
N ASN A 120 -40.54 -3.96 6.03
CA ASN A 120 -39.66 -3.67 4.92
C ASN A 120 -38.19 -3.80 5.37
N ILE A 121 -37.50 -4.83 4.87
CA ILE A 121 -36.11 -5.15 5.24
C ILE A 121 -35.14 -4.02 4.89
N LEU A 122 -35.32 -3.31 3.77
CA LEU A 122 -34.47 -2.17 3.40
C LEU A 122 -34.55 -1.08 4.48
N ALA A 123 -35.76 -0.63 4.81
CA ALA A 123 -35.98 0.38 5.85
C ALA A 123 -35.49 -0.10 7.22
N ARG A 124 -35.69 -1.40 7.53
CA ARG A 124 -35.23 -2.02 8.78
C ARG A 124 -33.70 -1.98 8.94
N GLU A 125 -32.95 -2.03 7.84
CA GLU A 125 -31.49 -2.02 7.84
C GLU A 125 -30.87 -0.61 7.73
N GLU A 126 -31.67 0.44 7.58
CA GLU A 126 -31.25 1.85 7.44
C GLU A 126 -31.60 2.68 8.67
N ALA A 127 -31.04 2.31 9.82
CA ALA A 127 -31.27 3.05 11.06
C ALA A 127 -30.73 4.49 11.03
N GLY A 128 -31.50 5.38 11.62
CA GLY A 128 -31.16 6.79 11.76
C GLY A 128 -31.34 7.57 10.47
N THR A 129 -30.58 8.65 10.32
CA THR A 129 -30.55 9.44 9.09
C THR A 129 -29.59 8.79 8.09
N PRO A 130 -30.05 8.35 6.91
CA PRO A 130 -29.17 7.77 5.91
C PRO A 130 -28.10 8.76 5.45
N ASN A 131 -26.92 8.27 5.07
CA ASN A 131 -25.90 9.12 4.45
C ASN A 131 -26.25 9.37 2.98
N ILE A 132 -27.20 10.28 2.77
CA ILE A 132 -27.81 10.57 1.47
C ILE A 132 -26.74 10.95 0.43
N LEU A 133 -25.80 11.83 0.78
CA LEU A 133 -24.76 12.28 -0.15
C LEU A 133 -23.81 11.15 -0.55
N ALA A 134 -23.40 10.31 0.40
CA ALA A 134 -22.53 9.18 0.12
C ALA A 134 -23.25 8.10 -0.71
N THR A 135 -24.58 7.97 -0.56
CA THR A 135 -25.45 7.08 -1.33
C THR A 135 -25.61 7.57 -2.78
N ILE A 136 -25.88 8.86 -2.98
CA ILE A 136 -25.91 9.47 -4.32
C ILE A 136 -24.57 9.27 -5.02
N ARG A 137 -23.45 9.53 -4.31
CA ARG A 137 -22.10 9.28 -4.84
C ARG A 137 -21.90 7.82 -5.23
N ALA A 138 -22.35 6.87 -4.40
CA ALA A 138 -22.26 5.45 -4.71
C ALA A 138 -22.99 5.10 -6.01
N GLY A 139 -24.21 5.63 -6.22
CA GLY A 139 -24.94 5.46 -7.48
C GLY A 139 -24.19 6.04 -8.69
N LEU A 140 -23.67 7.27 -8.56
CA LEU A 140 -22.95 7.95 -9.65
C LEU A 140 -21.69 7.20 -10.10
N VAL A 141 -20.95 6.59 -9.17
CA VAL A 141 -19.72 5.86 -9.54
C VAL A 141 -19.99 4.56 -10.28
N PHE A 142 -21.10 3.87 -9.99
CA PHE A 142 -21.53 2.72 -10.79
C PHE A 142 -22.02 3.16 -12.18
N ARG A 143 -22.75 4.28 -12.28
CA ARG A 143 -23.11 4.85 -13.59
C ARG A 143 -21.88 5.21 -14.42
N LEU A 144 -20.85 5.77 -13.80
CA LEU A 144 -19.57 6.03 -14.48
C LEU A 144 -18.92 4.71 -14.95
N GLN A 145 -18.88 3.68 -14.11
CA GLN A 145 -18.32 2.38 -14.47
C GLN A 145 -19.06 1.73 -15.65
N GLU A 146 -20.38 1.83 -15.68
CA GLU A 146 -21.22 1.34 -16.79
C GLU A 146 -20.89 2.07 -18.11
N ILE A 147 -20.77 3.40 -18.07
CA ILE A 147 -20.35 4.22 -19.23
C ILE A 147 -18.97 3.78 -19.73
N MET A 148 -18.07 3.48 -18.80
CA MET A 148 -16.71 3.00 -19.11
C MET A 148 -16.64 1.56 -19.63
N ASN A 149 -17.73 0.79 -19.50
CA ASN A 149 -17.82 -0.64 -19.83
C ASN A 149 -16.89 -1.53 -18.96
N PRO A 150 -17.44 -2.28 -17.97
CA PRO A 150 -16.66 -3.17 -17.12
C PRO A 150 -15.85 -4.23 -17.88
N SER A 151 -16.36 -4.77 -18.98
CA SER A 151 -15.64 -5.76 -19.78
C SER A 151 -14.42 -5.17 -20.47
N ALA A 152 -14.51 -3.92 -20.93
CA ALA A 152 -13.38 -3.19 -21.49
C ALA A 152 -12.32 -2.85 -20.42
N ILE A 153 -12.76 -2.45 -19.22
CA ILE A 153 -11.89 -2.25 -18.06
C ILE A 153 -11.12 -3.54 -17.74
N LEU A 154 -11.83 -4.67 -17.61
CA LEU A 154 -11.23 -5.95 -17.25
C LEU A 154 -10.23 -6.44 -18.31
N ALA A 155 -10.56 -6.31 -19.59
CA ALA A 155 -9.66 -6.66 -20.67
C ALA A 155 -8.37 -5.82 -20.65
N LYS A 156 -8.49 -4.51 -20.36
CA LYS A 156 -7.34 -3.61 -20.20
C LYS A 156 -6.49 -3.99 -19.00
N GLU A 157 -7.11 -4.29 -17.86
CA GLU A 157 -6.44 -4.76 -16.63
C GLU A 157 -5.63 -6.04 -16.89
N TYR A 158 -6.23 -7.04 -17.55
CA TYR A 158 -5.52 -8.29 -17.86
C TYR A 158 -4.34 -8.08 -18.80
N LYS A 159 -4.50 -7.25 -19.84
CA LYS A 159 -3.41 -6.91 -20.76
C LYS A 159 -2.26 -6.22 -20.02
N LEU A 160 -2.59 -5.19 -19.22
CA LEU A 160 -1.61 -4.44 -18.43
C LEU A 160 -0.88 -5.35 -17.44
N SER A 161 -1.65 -6.17 -16.71
CA SER A 161 -1.14 -7.05 -15.69
C SER A 161 -0.20 -8.12 -16.26
N SER A 162 -0.58 -8.74 -17.38
CA SER A 162 0.26 -9.71 -18.09
C SER A 162 1.60 -9.09 -18.52
N ALA A 163 1.57 -7.89 -19.12
CA ALA A 163 2.79 -7.20 -19.55
C ALA A 163 3.73 -6.88 -18.37
N ILE A 164 3.18 -6.36 -17.26
CA ILE A 164 3.95 -6.05 -16.05
C ILE A 164 4.55 -7.33 -15.46
N TYR A 165 3.74 -8.38 -15.31
CA TYR A 165 4.18 -9.64 -14.74
C TYR A 165 5.34 -10.24 -15.52
N GLN A 166 5.23 -10.29 -16.86
CA GLN A 166 6.28 -10.81 -17.74
C GLN A 166 7.58 -10.00 -17.69
N ARG A 167 7.50 -8.69 -17.43
CA ARG A 167 8.70 -7.87 -17.20
C ARG A 167 9.34 -8.17 -15.85
N LEU A 168 8.54 -8.19 -14.78
CA LEU A 168 9.06 -8.41 -13.43
C LEU A 168 9.61 -9.83 -13.22
N LEU A 169 9.07 -10.83 -13.92
CA LEU A 169 9.63 -12.18 -13.93
C LEU A 169 11.07 -12.26 -14.45
N LYS A 170 11.50 -11.29 -15.28
CA LYS A 170 12.86 -11.24 -15.81
C LYS A 170 13.86 -10.63 -14.81
N GLN A 171 13.38 -10.08 -13.71
CA GLN A 171 14.22 -9.42 -12.72
C GLN A 171 14.63 -10.43 -11.63
N PRO A 172 15.91 -10.83 -11.55
CA PRO A 172 16.35 -11.90 -10.63
C PRO A 172 16.19 -11.54 -9.15
N ASN A 173 16.23 -10.24 -8.83
CA ASN A 173 16.14 -9.74 -7.47
C ASN A 173 14.69 -9.44 -7.03
N ILE A 174 13.70 -9.68 -7.88
CA ILE A 174 12.28 -9.44 -7.57
C ILE A 174 11.55 -10.78 -7.55
N SER A 175 10.90 -11.10 -6.44
CA SER A 175 9.97 -12.22 -6.36
C SER A 175 8.54 -11.72 -6.26
N ILE A 176 7.74 -12.00 -7.29
CA ILE A 176 6.30 -11.70 -7.27
C ILE A 176 5.56 -12.85 -6.60
N LEU A 177 4.72 -12.51 -5.62
CA LEU A 177 3.94 -13.46 -4.85
C LEU A 177 2.59 -13.78 -5.53
N GLY A 178 2.11 -15.01 -5.30
CA GLY A 178 0.88 -15.54 -5.88
C GLY A 178 1.11 -16.27 -7.21
N THR A 179 0.03 -16.79 -7.80
CA THR A 179 0.11 -17.80 -8.87
C THR A 179 0.38 -17.22 -10.27
N PRO A 180 1.50 -17.54 -10.94
CA PRO A 180 1.96 -16.87 -12.17
C PRO A 180 0.95 -16.87 -13.32
N ASP A 181 0.33 -18.03 -13.59
CA ASP A 181 -0.41 -18.28 -14.83
C ASP A 181 -1.87 -17.79 -14.78
N LEU A 182 -2.12 -16.81 -13.93
CA LEU A 182 -3.46 -16.33 -13.64
C LEU A 182 -3.70 -14.90 -14.14
N ASN A 183 -4.66 -14.73 -15.07
CA ASN A 183 -5.39 -13.47 -15.26
C ASN A 183 -5.71 -12.82 -13.91
N ARG A 184 -5.39 -11.55 -13.78
CA ARG A 184 -5.57 -10.79 -12.55
C ARG A 184 -5.65 -9.32 -12.89
N VAL A 185 -6.32 -8.55 -12.05
CA VAL A 185 -6.16 -7.08 -12.05
C VAL A 185 -4.71 -6.73 -11.73
N ALA A 186 -4.24 -5.56 -12.14
CA ALA A 186 -2.84 -5.14 -12.03
C ALA A 186 -2.44 -4.76 -10.59
N VAL A 187 -2.57 -5.70 -9.67
CA VAL A 187 -2.18 -5.63 -8.26
C VAL A 187 -1.14 -6.70 -7.99
N PHE A 188 0.01 -6.29 -7.48
CA PHE A 188 1.17 -7.16 -7.29
C PHE A 188 1.69 -7.04 -5.87
N CYS A 189 2.13 -8.18 -5.35
CA CYS A 189 2.86 -8.29 -4.10
C CYS A 189 4.28 -8.76 -4.44
N ALA A 190 5.31 -8.09 -3.93
CA ALA A 190 6.69 -8.39 -4.27
C ALA A 190 7.62 -8.38 -3.06
N MET A 191 8.64 -9.23 -3.11
CA MET A 191 9.82 -9.20 -2.24
C MET A 191 11.02 -8.77 -3.05
N ILE A 192 11.90 -7.98 -2.44
CA ILE A 192 13.11 -7.45 -3.07
C ILE A 192 14.32 -8.07 -2.40
N HIS A 193 14.98 -8.97 -3.12
CA HIS A 193 16.15 -9.71 -2.64
C HIS A 193 17.42 -8.91 -2.83
N ILE A 194 18.40 -9.17 -1.97
CA ILE A 194 19.71 -8.53 -2.02
C ILE A 194 20.65 -9.43 -2.83
N PRO A 195 21.13 -8.98 -4.00
CA PRO A 195 21.88 -9.83 -4.93
C PRO A 195 23.19 -10.36 -4.35
N CYS A 196 23.84 -9.61 -3.46
CA CYS A 196 25.22 -9.84 -3.01
C CYS A 196 25.35 -10.39 -1.59
N LEU A 197 24.25 -10.46 -0.82
CA LEU A 197 24.25 -10.96 0.57
C LEU A 197 23.48 -12.28 0.72
N SER A 198 23.20 -12.96 -0.41
CA SER A 198 22.54 -14.26 -0.39
C SER A 198 23.51 -15.35 0.08
N THR A 199 23.24 -15.92 1.25
CA THR A 199 23.91 -17.16 1.70
C THR A 199 23.20 -18.38 1.13
N GLN A 200 23.85 -19.55 1.13
CA GLN A 200 23.38 -20.80 0.49
C GLN A 200 22.01 -21.31 0.99
N THR A 201 21.46 -20.79 2.09
CA THR A 201 20.21 -21.29 2.68
C THR A 201 18.99 -20.41 2.38
N ARG A 202 19.09 -19.06 2.30
CA ARG A 202 18.07 -18.12 1.77
C ARG A 202 18.69 -16.76 1.39
N PRO A 203 18.17 -16.06 0.35
CA PRO A 203 18.55 -14.69 0.08
C PRO A 203 18.04 -13.75 1.17
N LEU A 204 18.91 -12.86 1.66
CA LEU A 204 18.45 -11.70 2.43
C LEU A 204 17.63 -10.79 1.52
N GLN A 205 16.70 -10.06 2.13
CA GLN A 205 15.83 -9.12 1.44
C GLN A 205 15.95 -7.73 2.05
N ILE A 206 15.57 -6.72 1.28
CA ILE A 206 15.31 -5.38 1.80
C ILE A 206 13.99 -5.44 2.56
N HIS A 207 13.94 -4.90 3.78
CA HIS A 207 12.70 -4.84 4.55
C HIS A 207 11.60 -4.12 3.75
N TYR A 208 10.38 -4.67 3.69
CA TYR A 208 9.33 -4.13 2.84
C TYR A 208 8.98 -2.65 3.13
N SER A 209 9.00 -2.23 4.40
CA SER A 209 8.76 -0.83 4.75
C SER A 209 9.87 0.07 4.25
N LEU A 210 11.11 -0.43 4.19
CA LEU A 210 12.23 0.31 3.63
C LEU A 210 12.09 0.43 2.12
N VAL A 211 11.68 -0.63 1.41
CA VAL A 211 11.37 -0.55 -0.03
C VAL A 211 10.32 0.53 -0.30
N SER A 212 9.22 0.55 0.46
CA SER A 212 8.20 1.60 0.40
C SER A 212 8.79 2.99 0.65
N MET A 213 9.68 3.13 1.62
CA MET A 213 10.32 4.42 1.92
C MET A 213 11.26 4.88 0.82
N ILE A 214 12.09 4.01 0.26
CA ILE A 214 12.98 4.36 -0.85
C ILE A 214 12.17 4.79 -2.07
N MET A 215 11.09 4.06 -2.40
CA MET A 215 10.17 4.42 -3.48
C MET A 215 9.55 5.81 -3.28
N ASN A 216 9.16 6.13 -2.04
CA ASN A 216 8.63 7.44 -1.69
C ASN A 216 9.70 8.53 -1.74
N ASP A 217 10.84 8.34 -1.09
CA ASP A 217 11.83 9.39 -0.86
C ASP A 217 12.55 9.75 -2.16
N PHE A 218 12.90 8.74 -2.98
CA PHE A 218 13.65 8.95 -4.22
C PHE A 218 12.76 9.23 -5.42
N PHE A 219 11.61 8.55 -5.53
CA PHE A 219 10.80 8.57 -6.75
C PHE A 219 9.42 9.21 -6.57
N GLY A 220 8.99 9.46 -5.33
CA GLY A 220 7.65 10.00 -5.05
C GLY A 220 6.54 9.00 -5.36
N ILE A 221 6.85 7.71 -5.29
CA ILE A 221 5.92 6.62 -5.55
C ILE A 221 5.51 6.01 -4.21
N GLU A 222 4.22 6.05 -3.92
CA GLU A 222 3.66 5.42 -2.74
C GLU A 222 3.49 3.90 -2.97
N MET A 223 4.01 3.10 -2.05
CA MET A 223 3.79 1.65 -2.00
C MET A 223 3.33 1.25 -0.60
N ARG A 224 2.51 0.20 -0.50
CA ARG A 224 2.06 -0.32 0.79
C ARG A 224 2.91 -1.51 1.22
N GLY A 225 3.41 -1.48 2.44
CA GLY A 225 4.17 -2.57 3.04
C GLY A 225 3.36 -3.40 4.05
N GLY A 226 3.72 -4.68 4.23
CA GLY A 226 3.22 -5.55 5.30
C GLY A 226 2.45 -6.77 4.79
N CYS A 227 1.50 -7.28 5.59
CA CYS A 227 0.72 -8.48 5.28
C CYS A 227 -0.70 -8.20 4.73
N MET A 228 -1.01 -6.94 4.37
CA MET A 228 -2.24 -6.55 3.66
C MET A 228 -3.56 -6.99 4.31
N CYS A 229 -3.64 -6.96 5.64
CA CYS A 229 -4.81 -7.45 6.43
C CYS A 229 -5.13 -8.94 6.23
N ALA A 230 -4.19 -9.71 5.67
CA ALA A 230 -4.36 -11.12 5.34
C ALA A 230 -3.19 -11.93 5.93
N GLY A 231 -2.97 -11.83 7.25
CA GLY A 231 -1.84 -12.45 7.95
C GLY A 231 -1.61 -13.92 7.62
N PRO A 232 -2.61 -14.81 7.81
CA PRO A 232 -2.47 -16.24 7.49
C PRO A 232 -2.15 -16.50 6.01
N TYR A 233 -2.79 -15.76 5.10
CA TYR A 233 -2.50 -15.89 3.67
C TYR A 233 -1.10 -15.37 3.32
N ALA A 234 -0.63 -14.30 3.99
CA ALA A 234 0.73 -13.82 3.84
C ALA A 234 1.75 -14.87 4.29
N SER A 235 1.52 -15.59 5.39
CA SER A 235 2.37 -16.71 5.80
C SER A 235 2.45 -17.80 4.74
N GLN A 236 1.33 -18.15 4.12
CA GLN A 236 1.29 -19.11 3.00
C GLN A 236 2.09 -18.60 1.79
N LEU A 237 1.91 -17.34 1.39
CA LEU A 237 2.64 -16.73 0.28
C LEU A 237 4.15 -16.67 0.55
N LEU A 238 4.55 -16.45 1.81
CA LEU A 238 5.94 -16.43 2.26
C LEU A 238 6.49 -17.84 2.55
N GLN A 239 5.68 -18.88 2.36
CA GLN A 239 6.05 -20.29 2.58
C GLN A 239 6.58 -20.54 4.00
N PHE A 240 5.86 -20.00 4.98
CA PHE A 240 6.11 -20.31 6.38
C PHE A 240 5.54 -21.69 6.72
N ASP A 241 6.31 -22.46 7.46
CA ASP A 241 5.83 -23.64 8.16
C ASP A 241 5.35 -23.23 9.56
N GLN A 242 4.64 -24.14 10.24
CA GLN A 242 4.13 -23.90 11.59
C GLN A 242 5.24 -23.46 12.54
N THR A 243 6.44 -24.06 12.44
CA THR A 243 7.57 -23.71 13.28
C THR A 243 8.00 -22.26 13.10
N LYS A 244 8.11 -21.75 11.87
CA LYS A 244 8.40 -20.34 11.62
C LYS A 244 7.29 -19.42 12.10
N GLU A 245 6.03 -19.81 11.89
CA GLU A 245 4.89 -19.03 12.38
C GLU A 245 4.93 -18.88 13.91
N ASP A 246 5.15 -19.98 14.63
CA ASP A 246 5.29 -19.99 16.08
C ASP A 246 6.46 -19.13 16.54
N LYS A 247 7.60 -19.18 15.83
CA LYS A 247 8.75 -18.32 16.11
C LYS A 247 8.46 -16.84 15.90
N PHE A 248 7.80 -16.46 14.81
CA PHE A 248 7.36 -15.07 14.61
C PHE A 248 6.34 -14.65 15.67
N TRP A 249 5.45 -15.54 16.07
CA TRP A 249 4.50 -15.30 17.14
C TRP A 249 5.21 -15.04 18.47
N ASP A 250 6.10 -15.94 18.89
CA ASP A 250 6.85 -15.80 20.15
C ASP A 250 7.71 -14.54 20.17
N LEU A 251 8.33 -14.20 19.03
CA LEU A 251 9.10 -12.98 18.84
C LEU A 251 8.24 -11.72 19.03
N LEU A 252 7.07 -11.67 18.38
CA LEU A 252 6.20 -10.49 18.39
C LEU A 252 5.41 -10.36 19.69
N MET A 253 5.11 -11.46 20.36
CA MET A 253 4.43 -11.48 21.66
C MET A 253 5.38 -11.27 22.84
N GLY A 254 6.69 -11.25 22.62
CA GLY A 254 7.69 -11.12 23.67
C GLY A 254 7.86 -12.41 24.50
N ASN A 255 7.40 -13.55 24.00
CA ASN A 255 7.44 -14.84 24.69
C ASN A 255 8.77 -15.58 24.50
N SER A 256 9.88 -14.86 24.26
CA SER A 256 11.22 -15.46 24.18
C SER A 256 11.54 -16.11 25.52
N SER A 257 11.42 -17.43 25.59
CA SER A 257 11.20 -18.16 26.83
C SER A 257 12.47 -18.31 27.66
N SER A 258 12.46 -17.83 28.90
CA SER A 258 13.26 -18.44 29.98
C SER A 258 12.58 -19.76 30.41
N LYS A 259 12.64 -20.80 29.58
CA LYS A 259 12.40 -22.18 30.05
C LYS A 259 13.74 -22.79 30.44
N THR A 260 14.28 -22.37 31.58
CA THR A 260 15.17 -23.23 32.37
C THR A 260 14.30 -24.18 33.18
N PRO A 261 14.53 -25.50 33.14
CA PRO A 261 13.87 -26.41 34.08
C PRO A 261 14.54 -26.24 35.44
N SER A 262 14.04 -25.35 36.28
CA SER A 262 14.43 -25.32 37.70
C SER A 262 13.52 -26.27 38.47
N SER A 263 14.13 -27.38 38.89
CA SER A 263 13.75 -28.17 40.05
C SER A 263 13.38 -27.30 41.26
N SER A 264 12.32 -27.73 41.97
CA SER A 264 12.05 -27.62 43.41
C SER A 264 12.44 -26.35 44.18
N ASP A 265 11.45 -25.84 44.92
CA ASP A 265 11.55 -25.01 46.13
C ASP A 265 12.17 -23.61 45.97
N ASP A 266 11.38 -22.54 46.14
CA ASP A 266 11.12 -22.01 47.47
C ASP A 266 10.16 -20.80 47.44
N SER A 267 9.57 -20.56 48.60
CA SER A 267 8.56 -19.55 48.89
C SER A 267 9.09 -18.11 49.01
N ASN A 268 8.17 -17.15 48.84
CA ASN A 268 8.25 -15.74 49.30
C ASN A 268 9.33 -14.83 48.67
N ASN A 269 8.93 -14.01 47.69
CA ASN A 269 9.31 -12.60 47.73
C ASN A 269 8.29 -11.69 47.00
N HIS A 270 7.66 -10.80 47.77
CA HIS A 270 6.82 -9.71 47.28
C HIS A 270 7.73 -8.52 46.93
N ASP A 271 8.42 -8.60 45.78
CA ASP A 271 9.18 -7.47 45.25
C ASP A 271 8.41 -6.78 44.10
N ASN A 272 8.07 -5.52 44.37
CA ASN A 272 7.44 -4.55 43.47
C ASN A 272 8.39 -4.12 42.33
N ASN A 273 8.73 -5.04 41.41
CA ASN A 273 9.42 -4.72 40.17
C ASN A 273 8.60 -5.14 38.94
N ASN A 274 7.39 -4.59 38.84
CA ASN A 274 6.53 -4.74 37.66
C ASN A 274 6.90 -3.77 36.51
N ILE A 275 8.18 -3.37 36.43
CA ILE A 275 8.72 -2.47 35.38
C ILE A 275 9.47 -3.25 34.28
N HIS A 276 9.77 -4.54 34.49
CA HIS A 276 10.57 -5.35 33.56
C HIS A 276 9.79 -6.41 32.74
N LYS A 277 8.47 -6.27 32.60
CA LYS A 277 7.64 -7.12 31.72
C LYS A 277 7.03 -6.37 30.51
N LYS A 278 7.74 -5.34 30.04
CA LYS A 278 7.58 -4.85 28.66
C LYS A 278 8.67 -5.51 27.81
N ASP A 279 8.55 -6.82 27.62
CA ASP A 279 9.31 -7.46 26.56
C ASP A 279 8.92 -6.77 25.24
N LEU A 280 9.92 -6.14 24.62
CA LEU A 280 9.76 -5.23 23.50
C LEU A 280 9.07 -5.96 22.34
N VAL A 281 7.80 -5.64 22.11
CA VAL A 281 7.14 -5.97 20.84
C VAL A 281 7.93 -5.29 19.72
N ASN A 282 8.71 -6.09 18.99
CA ASN A 282 9.57 -5.60 17.93
C ASN A 282 8.83 -5.66 16.58
N GLN A 283 8.07 -4.62 16.27
CA GLN A 283 7.29 -4.52 15.03
C GLN A 283 8.18 -4.49 13.78
N SER A 284 9.47 -4.12 13.89
CA SER A 284 10.39 -4.13 12.75
C SER A 284 10.67 -5.53 12.20
N LEU A 285 10.45 -6.58 13.00
CA LEU A 285 10.64 -7.97 12.58
C LEU A 285 9.35 -8.61 12.04
N LYS A 286 8.25 -7.86 11.99
CA LYS A 286 6.98 -8.37 11.48
C LYS A 286 7.13 -8.75 10.01
N PRO A 287 6.75 -9.97 9.59
CA PRO A 287 6.88 -10.40 8.21
C PRO A 287 5.90 -9.68 7.27
N GLY A 288 6.28 -9.57 6.00
CA GLY A 288 5.50 -8.90 4.97
C GLY A 288 6.24 -8.71 3.65
N PHE A 289 5.57 -8.03 2.74
CA PHE A 289 6.04 -7.73 1.38
C PHE A 289 5.54 -6.35 0.95
N VAL A 290 6.04 -5.81 -0.15
CA VAL A 290 5.46 -4.61 -0.75
C VAL A 290 4.30 -4.97 -1.66
N ARG A 291 3.26 -4.13 -1.68
CA ARG A 291 2.13 -4.20 -2.59
C ARG A 291 2.03 -2.91 -3.38
N PHE A 292 1.91 -3.04 -4.68
CA PHE A 292 1.67 -1.94 -5.61
C PHE A 292 0.57 -2.33 -6.60
N SER A 293 -0.10 -1.32 -7.15
CA SER A 293 -1.23 -1.51 -8.05
C SER A 293 -1.29 -0.42 -9.09
N PHE A 294 -1.71 -0.79 -10.29
CA PHE A 294 -1.92 0.14 -11.40
C PHE A 294 -3.41 0.21 -11.72
N PRO A 295 -4.05 1.39 -11.60
CA PRO A 295 -5.43 1.51 -12.03
C PRO A 295 -5.52 1.48 -13.56
N TYR A 296 -6.58 0.91 -14.14
CA TYR A 296 -6.80 0.85 -15.59
C TYR A 296 -6.69 2.20 -16.34
N PHE A 297 -6.85 3.34 -15.68
CA PHE A 297 -6.73 4.68 -16.28
C PHE A 297 -5.33 5.29 -16.16
N VAL A 298 -4.36 4.54 -15.63
CA VAL A 298 -2.95 4.94 -15.58
C VAL A 298 -2.39 5.12 -17.00
N ARG A 299 -1.49 6.09 -17.20
CA ARG A 299 -0.81 6.26 -18.49
C ARG A 299 0.39 5.31 -18.55
N GLU A 300 0.72 4.83 -19.75
CA GLU A 300 1.84 3.90 -19.95
C GLU A 300 3.16 4.45 -19.43
N LYS A 301 3.42 5.75 -19.59
CA LYS A 301 4.61 6.41 -19.01
C LYS A 301 4.67 6.42 -17.49
N ASP A 302 3.51 6.41 -16.80
CA ASP A 302 3.47 6.28 -15.34
C ASP A 302 3.83 4.84 -14.94
N VAL A 303 3.31 3.86 -15.67
CA VAL A 303 3.63 2.43 -15.46
C VAL A 303 5.13 2.20 -15.66
N GLU A 304 5.68 2.68 -16.78
CA GLU A 304 7.09 2.56 -17.11
C GLU A 304 7.97 3.14 -16.00
N PHE A 305 7.66 4.36 -15.56
CA PHE A 305 8.40 5.03 -14.49
C PHE A 305 8.40 4.20 -13.20
N VAL A 306 7.24 3.69 -12.78
CA VAL A 306 7.15 2.87 -11.56
C VAL A 306 7.95 1.57 -11.68
N LEU A 307 7.89 0.90 -12.84
CA LEU A 307 8.64 -0.33 -13.06
C LEU A 307 10.15 -0.08 -13.07
N GLN A 308 10.61 0.94 -13.78
CA GLN A 308 12.05 1.29 -13.79
C GLN A 308 12.55 1.70 -12.40
N SER A 309 11.75 2.45 -11.63
CA SER A 309 12.09 2.77 -10.24
C SER A 309 12.17 1.52 -9.36
N LEU A 310 11.24 0.57 -9.51
CA LEU A 310 11.25 -0.69 -8.76
C LEU A 310 12.46 -1.57 -9.15
N GLU A 311 12.78 -1.64 -10.45
CA GLU A 311 13.97 -2.32 -10.98
C GLU A 311 15.25 -1.71 -10.40
N TRP A 312 15.33 -0.38 -10.36
CA TRP A 312 16.45 0.33 -9.72
C TRP A 312 16.57 0.02 -8.24
N VAL A 313 15.45 -0.05 -7.49
CA VAL A 313 15.46 -0.44 -6.06
C VAL A 313 15.87 -1.91 -5.90
N ALA A 314 15.48 -2.78 -6.82
CA ALA A 314 15.90 -4.18 -6.79
C ALA A 314 17.38 -4.37 -7.13
N GLU A 315 17.96 -3.49 -7.94
CA GLU A 315 19.38 -3.53 -8.28
C GLU A 315 20.26 -2.84 -7.23
N TYR A 316 19.84 -1.69 -6.70
CA TYR A 316 20.68 -0.80 -5.90
C TYR A 316 20.11 -0.43 -4.53
N GLY A 317 18.83 -0.71 -4.26
CA GLY A 317 18.16 -0.24 -3.04
C GLY A 317 18.79 -0.75 -1.75
N TYR A 318 19.44 -1.91 -1.78
CA TYR A 318 20.13 -2.46 -0.61
C TYR A 318 21.30 -1.56 -0.17
N LEU A 319 21.93 -0.85 -1.10
CA LEU A 319 23.01 0.11 -0.83
C LEU A 319 22.53 1.27 0.07
N LEU A 320 21.23 1.54 0.08
CA LEU A 320 20.66 2.61 0.88
C LEU A 320 20.42 2.21 2.34
N ILE A 321 20.43 0.91 2.68
CA ILE A 321 20.06 0.42 4.02
C ILE A 321 20.82 1.14 5.16
N PRO A 322 22.16 1.34 5.10
CA PRO A 322 22.90 2.01 6.18
C PRO A 322 22.48 3.47 6.41
N PHE A 323 21.90 4.13 5.39
CA PHE A 323 21.51 5.54 5.45
C PHE A 323 20.10 5.76 5.99
N TYR A 324 19.38 4.67 6.25
CA TYR A 324 18.13 4.68 6.99
C TYR A 324 18.35 4.16 8.40
N GLN A 325 17.45 4.56 9.29
CA GLN A 325 17.30 4.01 10.63
C GLN A 325 15.93 3.36 10.77
N VAL A 326 15.84 2.30 11.56
CA VAL A 326 14.60 1.61 11.88
C VAL A 326 14.25 1.75 13.35
N ASP A 327 13.01 2.15 13.62
CA ASP A 327 12.46 2.12 14.97
C ASP A 327 11.91 0.72 15.27
N ALA A 328 12.56 -0.02 16.17
CA ALA A 328 12.20 -1.40 16.48
C ALA A 328 10.75 -1.54 16.99
N GLN A 329 10.25 -0.56 17.74
CA GLN A 329 8.92 -0.61 18.35
C GLN A 329 7.79 -0.42 17.32
N SER A 330 7.96 0.49 16.36
CA SER A 330 6.94 0.81 15.35
C SER A 330 7.17 0.11 14.01
N GLY A 331 8.38 -0.39 13.76
CA GLY A 331 8.80 -0.90 12.45
C GLY A 331 8.93 0.19 11.39
N LYS A 332 8.94 1.47 11.79
CA LYS A 332 9.05 2.61 10.88
C LYS A 332 10.50 2.80 10.46
N TRP A 333 10.69 2.93 9.15
CA TRP A 333 11.97 3.32 8.56
C TRP A 333 11.95 4.81 8.24
N SER A 334 13.07 5.48 8.45
CA SER A 334 13.27 6.88 8.07
C SER A 334 14.71 7.13 7.68
N LEU A 335 14.94 8.04 6.74
CA LEU A 335 16.28 8.54 6.48
C LEU A 335 16.91 9.07 7.77
N ARG A 336 18.19 8.78 7.97
CA ARG A 336 18.95 9.38 9.07
C ARG A 336 18.94 10.91 8.92
N PRO A 337 18.80 11.69 10.01
CA PRO A 337 18.70 13.15 9.95
C PRO A 337 19.74 13.83 9.06
N SER A 338 21.01 13.41 9.12
CA SER A 338 22.08 13.98 8.30
C SER A 338 21.91 13.71 6.81
N VAL A 339 21.49 12.48 6.46
CA VAL A 339 21.23 12.03 5.09
C VAL A 339 19.97 12.69 4.53
N TYR A 340 18.92 12.80 5.34
CA TYR A 340 17.64 13.34 4.95
C TYR A 340 17.79 14.72 4.31
N ARG A 341 18.61 15.60 4.88
CA ARG A 341 18.86 16.93 4.31
C ARG A 341 19.54 16.85 2.94
N ALA A 342 20.59 16.04 2.79
CA ALA A 342 21.30 15.88 1.52
C ALA A 342 20.42 15.29 0.40
N VAL A 343 19.62 14.27 0.74
CA VAL A 343 18.65 13.66 -0.18
C VAL A 343 17.54 14.67 -0.52
N ARG A 344 16.97 15.35 0.48
CA ARG A 344 15.92 16.33 0.29
C ARG A 344 16.40 17.51 -0.57
N GLU A 345 17.58 18.06 -0.33
CA GLU A 345 18.13 19.16 -1.13
C GLU A 345 18.37 18.72 -2.59
N SER A 346 18.85 17.49 -2.81
CA SER A 346 19.10 16.96 -4.15
C SER A 346 17.82 16.61 -4.93
N ILE A 347 16.79 16.10 -4.24
CA ILE A 347 15.56 15.58 -4.86
C ILE A 347 14.42 16.61 -4.84
N SER A 348 14.27 17.37 -3.75
CA SER A 348 13.19 18.39 -3.61
C SER A 348 13.43 19.61 -4.48
N ALA A 349 14.69 20.00 -4.72
CA ALA A 349 15.02 21.07 -5.66
C ALA A 349 14.49 20.80 -7.08
N LYS A 350 14.22 19.52 -7.44
CA LYS A 350 13.62 19.13 -8.71
C LYS A 350 12.13 18.79 -8.65
N ARG A 351 11.61 18.24 -7.54
CA ARG A 351 10.15 18.09 -7.35
C ARG A 351 9.42 19.43 -7.52
N LEU A 352 10.08 20.53 -7.16
CA LEU A 352 9.54 21.88 -7.26
C LEU A 352 9.77 22.56 -8.63
N ASN A 353 10.69 22.04 -9.46
CA ASN A 353 11.16 22.72 -10.69
C ASN A 353 10.82 21.99 -12.01
N ASN A 354 9.69 21.26 -12.09
CA ASN A 354 9.21 20.61 -13.33
C ASN A 354 10.20 19.64 -14.00
N ALA A 355 11.06 18.95 -13.26
CA ALA A 355 11.95 17.94 -13.85
C ALA A 355 11.15 16.84 -14.59
N SER A 356 11.63 16.40 -15.77
CA SER A 356 11.03 15.25 -16.45
C SER A 356 11.21 14.01 -15.57
N ARG A 357 10.26 13.08 -15.64
CA ARG A 357 10.36 11.80 -14.90
C ARG A 357 11.59 10.99 -15.28
N ASP A 358 12.05 11.15 -16.52
CA ASP A 358 13.27 10.51 -17.03
C ASP A 358 14.53 10.94 -16.27
N ASP A 359 14.49 12.05 -15.53
CA ASP A 359 15.63 12.52 -14.74
C ASP A 359 15.77 11.80 -13.39
N TYR A 360 14.71 11.16 -12.87
CA TYR A 360 14.70 10.66 -11.48
C TYR A 360 15.67 9.50 -11.25
N ILE A 361 15.79 8.56 -12.20
CA ILE A 361 16.71 7.43 -12.08
C ILE A 361 18.17 7.88 -12.11
N PRO A 362 18.61 8.74 -13.06
CA PRO A 362 19.94 9.35 -13.01
C PRO A 362 20.23 10.09 -11.71
N ILE A 363 19.26 10.84 -11.17
CA ILE A 363 19.43 11.56 -9.90
C ILE A 363 19.58 10.58 -8.74
N ALA A 364 18.70 9.58 -8.64
CA ALA A 364 18.76 8.57 -7.59
C ALA A 364 20.11 7.84 -7.61
N THR A 365 20.60 7.50 -8.80
CA THR A 365 21.92 6.87 -9.01
C THR A 365 23.06 7.78 -8.56
N ALA A 366 23.02 9.07 -8.93
CA ALA A 366 24.02 10.03 -8.51
C ALA A 366 23.99 10.29 -6.99
N CYS A 367 22.80 10.32 -6.38
CA CYS A 367 22.62 10.41 -4.94
C CYS A 367 23.25 9.20 -4.23
N ILE A 368 22.96 7.96 -4.65
CA ILE A 368 23.60 6.76 -4.09
C ILE A 368 25.12 6.86 -4.19
N ASN A 369 25.66 7.24 -5.35
CA ASN A 369 27.12 7.39 -5.53
C ASN A 369 27.71 8.45 -4.58
N GLY A 370 26.98 9.52 -4.28
CA GLY A 370 27.38 10.51 -3.29
C GLY A 370 27.38 9.98 -1.86
N LEU A 371 26.28 9.32 -1.46
CA LEU A 371 26.13 8.71 -0.15
C LEU A 371 27.18 7.61 0.07
N TYR A 372 27.47 6.82 -0.96
CA TYR A 372 28.52 5.81 -0.92
C TYR A 372 29.90 6.41 -0.62
N ARG A 373 30.24 7.54 -1.25
CA ARG A 373 31.49 8.24 -0.98
C ARG A 373 31.55 8.78 0.45
N LEU A 374 30.43 9.29 0.97
CA LEU A 374 30.35 9.68 2.39
C LEU A 374 30.67 8.52 3.32
N PHE A 375 30.06 7.35 3.08
CA PHE A 375 30.32 6.15 3.87
C PHE A 375 31.78 5.67 3.76
N SER A 376 32.36 5.74 2.56
CA SER A 376 33.76 5.37 2.34
C SER A 376 34.73 6.27 3.12
N CYS A 377 34.50 7.59 3.13
CA CYS A 377 35.28 8.53 3.93
C CYS A 377 35.19 8.23 5.44
N GLN A 378 34.01 7.85 5.95
CA GLN A 378 33.87 7.45 7.35
C GLN A 378 34.71 6.23 7.68
N THR A 379 34.73 5.25 6.78
CA THR A 379 35.48 4.01 6.97
C THR A 379 36.99 4.25 7.03
N GLU A 380 37.49 5.15 6.18
CA GLU A 380 38.91 5.56 6.19
C GLU A 380 39.30 6.26 7.51
N LEU A 381 38.43 7.13 8.04
CA LEU A 381 38.66 7.81 9.32
C LEU A 381 38.73 6.83 10.50
N GLU A 382 37.85 5.84 10.54
CA GLU A 382 37.86 4.78 11.56
C GLU A 382 39.15 3.94 11.51
N GLN A 383 39.68 3.65 10.31
CA GLN A 383 40.92 2.88 10.15
C GLN A 383 42.16 3.64 10.65
N VAL A 384 42.14 4.98 10.63
CA VAL A 384 43.26 5.83 11.09
C VAL A 384 43.13 6.21 12.57
N ASN A 385 42.09 5.72 13.26
CA ASN A 385 41.83 5.96 14.68
C ASN A 385 41.70 7.45 15.04
N VAL A 386 41.17 8.25 14.10
CA VAL A 386 40.88 9.68 14.30
C VAL A 386 39.41 9.82 14.64
N HIS A 387 39.09 10.25 15.86
CA HIS A 387 37.71 10.50 16.25
C HIS A 387 37.14 11.70 15.48
N ALA A 388 35.85 11.65 15.13
CA ALA A 388 35.16 12.69 14.36
C ALA A 388 35.28 14.12 14.95
N ALA A 389 35.56 14.22 16.25
CA ALA A 389 35.82 15.46 16.97
C ALA A 389 37.15 16.15 16.58
N ASP A 390 38.14 15.40 16.09
CA ASP A 390 39.47 15.90 15.73
C ASP A 390 39.60 16.25 14.22
N VAL A 391 38.58 15.91 13.42
CA VAL A 391 38.53 16.10 11.94
C VAL A 391 37.99 17.49 11.56
N THR A 392 38.26 18.51 12.36
CA THR A 392 37.56 19.80 12.22
C THR A 392 37.99 20.66 11.03
N ASP A 393 39.12 20.36 10.37
CA ASP A 393 39.62 21.13 9.22
C ASP A 393 39.96 20.32 7.95
N PHE A 394 40.57 19.13 8.07
CA PHE A 394 41.05 18.39 6.89
C PHE A 394 39.93 17.63 6.13
N GLY A 395 38.92 17.12 6.84
CA GLY A 395 37.80 16.36 6.25
C GLY A 395 36.65 17.23 5.74
N LYS A 396 36.48 18.45 6.27
CA LYS A 396 35.42 19.38 5.82
C LYS A 396 35.59 19.76 4.36
N SER A 397 36.82 20.03 3.90
CA SER A 397 37.08 20.48 2.52
C SER A 397 36.86 19.36 1.49
N GLY A 398 37.33 18.13 1.76
CA GLY A 398 37.17 16.98 0.86
C GLY A 398 35.74 16.41 0.80
N LEU A 399 35.03 16.40 1.93
CA LEU A 399 33.65 15.92 2.03
C LEU A 399 32.65 16.95 1.49
N LEU A 400 32.81 18.25 1.81
CA LEU A 400 32.07 19.33 1.15
C LEU A 400 32.38 19.36 -0.33
N HIS A 401 33.63 19.10 -0.74
CA HIS A 401 33.97 18.96 -2.14
C HIS A 401 33.31 17.73 -2.76
N THR A 402 33.16 16.59 -2.07
CA THR A 402 32.52 15.39 -2.61
C THR A 402 31.00 15.51 -2.70
N LEU A 403 30.36 16.14 -1.71
CA LEU A 403 28.94 16.46 -1.75
C LEU A 403 28.64 17.62 -2.68
N SER A 404 29.50 18.64 -2.74
CA SER A 404 29.44 19.69 -3.75
C SER A 404 29.71 19.11 -5.14
N GLN A 405 30.64 18.17 -5.30
CA GLN A 405 30.88 17.45 -6.55
C GLN A 405 29.71 16.54 -6.89
N THR A 406 29.05 15.92 -5.92
CA THR A 406 27.84 15.14 -6.15
C THR A 406 26.71 16.08 -6.55
N HIS A 407 26.49 17.16 -5.81
CA HIS A 407 25.54 18.23 -6.13
C HIS A 407 25.84 18.86 -7.49
N GLN A 408 27.10 19.06 -7.85
CA GLN A 408 27.57 19.66 -9.09
C GLN A 408 27.54 18.64 -10.24
N SER A 409 27.83 17.36 -10.00
CA SER A 409 27.67 16.28 -10.99
C SER A 409 26.20 16.06 -11.28
N ILE A 410 25.35 16.05 -10.25
CA ILE A 410 23.89 16.09 -10.35
C ILE A 410 23.55 17.34 -11.17
N THR A 411 23.87 18.55 -10.72
CA THR A 411 23.59 19.83 -11.40
C THR A 411 24.05 19.86 -12.85
N ASN A 412 25.21 19.29 -13.19
CA ASN A 412 25.74 19.21 -14.54
C ASN A 412 24.97 18.18 -15.40
N LEU A 413 24.60 17.03 -14.84
CA LEU A 413 23.64 16.11 -15.48
C LEU A 413 22.32 16.85 -15.74
N LEU A 414 21.84 17.67 -14.80
CA LEU A 414 20.61 18.48 -14.94
C LEU A 414 20.72 19.56 -16.03
N LYS A 415 21.87 20.24 -16.15
CA LYS A 415 22.14 21.24 -17.21
C LYS A 415 22.26 20.60 -18.59
N SER A 416 22.74 19.36 -18.67
CA SER A 416 22.89 18.65 -19.93
C SER A 416 21.57 18.05 -20.48
N SER A 417 20.57 17.81 -19.62
CA SER A 417 19.25 17.29 -20.04
C SER A 417 18.27 18.38 -20.47
N THR A 418 18.54 19.66 -20.17
CA THR A 418 17.72 20.82 -20.57
C THR A 418 18.04 21.36 -21.98
N VAL A 419 19.07 20.85 -22.68
CA VAL A 419 19.55 21.42 -23.97
C VAL A 419 19.09 20.62 -25.21
N LYS A 420 18.07 19.74 -25.09
CA LYS A 420 17.47 19.06 -26.25
C LYS A 420 15.97 19.32 -26.38
N SER A 421 15.56 20.59 -26.44
CA SER A 421 14.38 20.98 -27.21
C SER A 421 14.87 21.58 -28.53
N THR A 422 14.92 20.77 -29.57
CA THR A 422 15.15 21.24 -30.95
C THR A 422 14.08 22.25 -31.33
N SER A 423 14.55 23.39 -31.80
CA SER A 423 13.82 24.49 -32.41
C SER A 423 12.76 24.02 -33.41
N HIS A 424 11.49 24.24 -33.10
CA HIS A 424 10.47 24.42 -34.13
C HIS A 424 10.27 25.93 -34.32
N THR A 425 10.62 26.36 -35.53
CA THR A 425 10.40 27.66 -36.16
C THR A 425 9.08 28.31 -35.76
N GLU A 426 9.22 29.52 -35.20
CA GLU A 426 8.13 30.49 -35.06
C GLU A 426 7.57 30.86 -36.43
N VAL A 427 6.24 30.84 -36.55
CA VAL A 427 5.52 31.57 -37.60
C VAL A 427 4.75 32.69 -36.88
N PRO A 428 4.87 33.97 -37.29
CA PRO A 428 4.35 35.08 -36.50
C PRO A 428 2.83 35.20 -36.62
N ALA A 429 2.21 35.59 -35.51
CA ALA A 429 0.86 36.11 -35.48
C ALA A 429 0.75 37.36 -36.36
N ASN A 430 -0.25 37.40 -37.23
CA ASN A 430 -0.68 38.65 -37.86
C ASN A 430 -2.17 38.85 -37.60
N VAL A 431 -2.43 39.91 -36.83
CA VAL A 431 -3.73 40.53 -36.60
C VAL A 431 -4.16 41.20 -37.90
N ASN A 432 -5.38 40.98 -38.35
CA ASN A 432 -6.11 41.99 -39.10
C ASN A 432 -7.61 41.91 -38.81
N GLN A 433 -8.10 43.01 -38.26
CA GLN A 433 -9.50 43.38 -38.19
C GLN A 433 -10.03 43.65 -39.60
N SER A 434 -11.22 43.15 -39.92
CA SER A 434 -12.22 43.89 -40.69
C SER A 434 -13.58 43.32 -40.35
N GLY A 435 -14.49 44.20 -39.95
CA GLY A 435 -15.88 43.85 -39.67
C GLY A 435 -16.68 43.76 -40.96
N ASP A 436 -17.80 43.06 -40.88
CA ASP A 436 -19.04 43.48 -41.52
C ASP A 436 -20.23 42.86 -40.79
N SER A 437 -21.29 43.65 -40.69
CA SER A 437 -22.52 43.41 -39.96
C SER A 437 -23.65 42.99 -40.92
N LEU A 438 -24.73 42.47 -40.31
CA LEU A 438 -26.12 42.28 -40.81
C LEU A 438 -26.52 40.85 -41.24
N GLY A 439 -27.62 40.37 -40.64
CA GLY A 439 -28.41 39.27 -41.18
C GLY A 439 -29.23 38.48 -40.15
N SER A 440 -30.48 38.86 -39.98
CA SER A 440 -31.55 38.33 -39.13
C SER A 440 -31.95 36.84 -39.29
N SER A 441 -32.45 36.28 -38.17
CA SER A 441 -33.59 35.34 -38.02
C SER A 441 -33.63 34.01 -38.78
N ALA A 442 -33.61 32.89 -38.04
CA ALA A 442 -34.56 31.79 -38.20
C ALA A 442 -34.50 30.83 -36.98
N SER A 443 -35.66 30.38 -36.56
CA SER A 443 -35.99 29.56 -35.40
C SER A 443 -35.97 28.05 -35.68
N ASP A 444 -35.73 27.29 -34.61
CA ASP A 444 -36.10 25.87 -34.32
C ASP A 444 -35.31 24.70 -34.94
N PRO A 445 -35.36 23.47 -34.37
CA PRO A 445 -35.75 23.06 -33.00
C PRO A 445 -34.76 22.07 -32.32
N GLN A 446 -34.93 21.87 -31.01
CA GLN A 446 -34.27 20.84 -30.21
C GLN A 446 -34.77 19.42 -30.52
N PRO A 447 -33.89 18.38 -30.54
CA PRO A 447 -34.33 17.00 -30.68
C PRO A 447 -34.78 16.41 -29.34
N THR A 448 -36.06 16.08 -29.26
CA THR A 448 -36.67 15.17 -28.28
C THR A 448 -36.26 13.73 -28.61
N ILE A 449 -35.57 13.06 -27.70
CA ILE A 449 -35.26 11.63 -27.83
C ILE A 449 -36.34 10.84 -27.10
N SER A 450 -37.13 10.09 -27.87
CA SER A 450 -38.11 9.11 -27.43
C SER A 450 -37.42 7.78 -27.07
N TYR A 451 -37.78 7.20 -25.93
CA TYR A 451 -37.38 5.85 -25.55
C TYR A 451 -38.28 4.81 -26.24
N PRO A 452 -37.74 3.75 -26.88
CA PRO A 452 -38.55 2.63 -27.31
C PRO A 452 -38.90 1.74 -26.11
N SER A 453 -40.19 1.46 -25.97
CA SER A 453 -40.75 0.45 -25.08
C SER A 453 -40.35 -0.96 -25.55
N SER A 454 -39.49 -1.65 -24.80
CA SER A 454 -39.23 -3.08 -24.98
C SER A 454 -39.85 -3.88 -23.84
N SER A 455 -40.95 -4.56 -24.19
CA SER A 455 -41.48 -5.82 -23.65
C SER A 455 -40.94 -6.32 -22.29
N HIS A 456 -41.83 -6.29 -21.29
CA HIS A 456 -41.74 -7.04 -20.05
C HIS A 456 -41.40 -8.52 -20.27
N CYS A 457 -40.30 -8.96 -19.68
CA CYS A 457 -40.18 -10.30 -19.11
C CYS A 457 -40.01 -10.10 -17.60
N SER A 458 -41.09 -10.29 -16.85
CA SER A 458 -41.11 -10.17 -15.39
C SER A 458 -40.37 -11.35 -14.76
N VAL A 459 -39.12 -11.14 -14.35
CA VAL A 459 -38.52 -11.89 -13.24
C VAL A 459 -38.48 -10.90 -12.09
N ALA A 460 -39.31 -11.12 -11.06
CA ALA A 460 -39.25 -10.35 -9.84
C ALA A 460 -37.82 -10.47 -9.28
N SER A 461 -37.08 -9.35 -9.18
CA SER A 461 -35.75 -9.37 -8.62
C SER A 461 -35.85 -9.41 -7.09
N ASP A 462 -35.73 -10.60 -6.50
CA ASP A 462 -35.75 -10.84 -5.04
C ASP A 462 -34.44 -10.39 -4.35
N THR A 463 -33.80 -9.32 -4.83
CA THR A 463 -32.52 -8.81 -4.32
C THR A 463 -32.68 -7.43 -3.69
N ILE A 464 -32.19 -7.31 -2.46
CA ILE A 464 -32.18 -6.08 -1.66
C ILE A 464 -30.79 -5.45 -1.73
N PHE A 465 -30.75 -4.12 -1.90
CA PHE A 465 -29.54 -3.31 -1.78
C PHE A 465 -29.56 -2.51 -0.48
N LYS A 466 -28.78 -2.93 0.52
CA LYS A 466 -28.52 -2.16 1.74
C LYS A 466 -27.30 -1.26 1.53
N MET A 467 -27.43 0.03 1.83
CA MET A 467 -26.27 0.92 1.92
C MET A 467 -25.86 1.07 3.37
N SER A 468 -24.69 0.53 3.71
CA SER A 468 -24.17 0.70 5.06
C SER A 468 -23.57 2.10 5.19
N LEU A 469 -23.97 2.79 6.25
CA LEU A 469 -23.09 3.76 6.89
C LEU A 469 -21.77 3.04 7.11
N GLY A 470 -20.72 3.42 6.38
CA GLY A 470 -19.40 3.15 6.90
C GLY A 470 -19.41 3.76 8.29
N GLN A 471 -19.19 2.95 9.33
CA GLN A 471 -18.44 3.49 10.43
C GLN A 471 -17.16 3.98 9.75
N SER A 472 -17.08 5.30 9.52
CA SER A 472 -15.79 5.90 9.69
C SER A 472 -15.40 5.38 11.06
N THR A 473 -14.36 4.56 11.14
CA THR A 473 -13.39 4.84 12.16
C THR A 473 -13.03 6.31 11.94
N SER A 474 -13.82 7.20 12.53
CA SER A 474 -13.28 8.33 13.23
C SER A 474 -12.31 7.65 14.18
N MET A 475 -11.07 7.47 13.70
CA MET A 475 -9.97 7.79 14.58
C MET A 475 -10.37 9.16 15.12
N ARG A 476 -10.87 9.17 16.37
CA ARG A 476 -10.65 10.34 17.19
C ARG A 476 -9.16 10.52 17.12
N HIS A 477 -8.72 11.37 16.21
CA HIS A 477 -7.59 12.20 16.50
C HIS A 477 -8.06 13.00 17.71
N ASP A 478 -7.86 12.43 18.89
CA ASP A 478 -7.42 13.23 20.02
C ASP A 478 -6.09 13.82 19.53
N HIS A 479 -6.20 14.89 18.74
CA HIS A 479 -5.19 15.91 18.71
C HIS A 479 -5.21 16.44 20.14
N PRO A 480 -4.18 16.19 20.98
CA PRO A 480 -3.90 17.18 21.99
C PRO A 480 -3.82 18.48 21.21
N ALA A 481 -4.63 19.47 21.60
CA ALA A 481 -4.59 20.80 21.03
C ALA A 481 -3.12 21.20 20.91
N VAL A 482 -2.58 21.13 19.70
CA VAL A 482 -1.30 21.74 19.40
C VAL A 482 -1.65 23.20 19.49
N LYS A 483 -1.34 23.79 20.65
CA LYS A 483 -1.16 25.24 20.73
C LYS A 483 -0.26 25.55 19.56
N HIS A 484 -0.83 26.20 18.55
CA HIS A 484 -0.06 26.94 17.58
C HIS A 484 0.66 28.03 18.38
N SER A 485 1.80 27.69 18.96
CA SER A 485 2.84 28.67 19.13
C SER A 485 3.21 29.07 17.72
N HIS A 486 2.73 30.23 17.30
CA HIS A 486 3.42 31.05 16.31
C HIS A 486 4.78 31.44 16.89
N GLY A 487 5.66 30.45 17.05
CA GLY A 487 7.08 30.68 17.14
C GLY A 487 7.55 30.79 15.71
N ALA A 488 7.82 32.01 15.27
CA ALA A 488 8.70 32.22 14.13
C ALA A 488 9.95 31.35 14.37
N LEU A 489 10.13 30.31 13.57
CA LEU A 489 11.40 29.59 13.50
C LEU A 489 12.40 30.62 13.01
N SER A 490 13.18 31.17 13.95
CA SER A 490 14.35 31.95 13.63
C SER A 490 15.22 31.11 12.70
N SER A 491 15.72 31.76 11.65
CA SER A 491 16.62 31.25 10.63
C SER A 491 18.01 30.87 11.18
N SER A 492 18.10 30.37 12.41
CA SER A 492 19.34 30.19 13.16
C SER A 492 19.54 28.77 13.72
N ALA A 493 18.82 27.76 13.22
CA ALA A 493 19.20 26.38 13.50
C ALA A 493 20.48 26.06 12.71
N GLN A 494 21.62 26.13 13.39
CA GLN A 494 22.92 25.74 12.87
C GLN A 494 22.81 24.37 12.18
N SER A 495 23.44 24.26 11.00
CA SER A 495 23.62 22.98 10.30
C SER A 495 24.10 21.91 11.28
N PRO A 496 23.52 20.69 11.31
CA PRO A 496 24.17 19.59 12.00
C PRO A 496 25.58 19.48 11.41
N SER A 497 26.59 19.60 12.27
CA SER A 497 27.98 19.61 11.87
C SER A 497 28.32 18.22 11.29
N TRP A 498 29.15 18.16 10.24
CA TRP A 498 29.59 16.90 9.61
C TRP A 498 30.02 15.77 10.57
N PRO A 499 30.65 16.06 11.73
CA PRO A 499 30.93 15.04 12.75
C PRO A 499 29.69 14.21 13.15
N PHE A 500 28.50 14.82 13.17
CA PHE A 500 27.25 14.13 13.50
C PHE A 500 26.79 13.14 12.41
N ALA A 501 26.99 13.47 11.13
CA ALA A 501 26.66 12.58 10.01
C ALA A 501 27.57 11.34 9.96
N LEU A 502 28.84 11.53 10.31
CA LEU A 502 29.86 10.50 10.40
C LEU A 502 29.60 9.58 11.60
N GLU A 503 29.25 10.15 12.76
CA GLU A 503 28.85 9.40 13.95
C GLU A 503 27.60 8.52 13.71
N GLU A 504 26.61 9.02 12.98
CA GLU A 504 25.41 8.26 12.62
C GLU A 504 25.69 7.01 11.78
N LEU A 505 26.80 7.00 11.04
CA LEU A 505 27.26 5.91 10.17
C LEU A 505 28.38 5.07 10.79
N SER A 506 28.78 5.35 12.03
CA SER A 506 29.86 4.62 12.69
C SER A 506 29.46 3.17 12.96
N VAL A 507 30.44 2.27 12.95
CA VAL A 507 30.19 0.84 13.23
C VAL A 507 29.55 0.65 14.60
N GLU A 508 29.99 1.40 15.63
CA GLU A 508 29.43 1.30 16.97
C GLU A 508 27.94 1.65 16.97
N ARG A 509 27.56 2.71 16.23
CA ARG A 509 26.16 3.14 16.15
C ARG A 509 25.30 2.13 15.41
N LEU A 510 25.79 1.62 14.26
CA LEU A 510 25.09 0.62 13.47
C LEU A 510 24.98 -0.73 14.22
N GLN A 511 26.03 -1.12 14.96
CA GLN A 511 26.03 -2.30 15.82
C GLN A 511 25.01 -2.18 16.95
N TYR A 512 24.92 -1.01 17.58
CA TYR A 512 23.93 -0.73 18.62
C TYR A 512 22.50 -0.86 18.07
N GLU A 513 22.23 -0.28 16.89
CA GLU A 513 20.93 -0.37 16.24
C GLU A 513 20.58 -1.80 15.82
N GLN A 514 21.51 -2.52 15.18
CA GLN A 514 21.32 -3.94 14.89
C GLN A 514 21.02 -4.72 16.16
N SER A 515 21.78 -4.50 17.24
CA SER A 515 21.56 -5.19 18.51
C SER A 515 20.17 -4.88 19.05
N ALA A 516 19.73 -3.62 19.00
CA ALA A 516 18.39 -3.21 19.41
C ALA A 516 17.27 -3.83 18.56
N VAL A 517 17.51 -4.05 17.26
CA VAL A 517 16.58 -4.74 16.35
C VAL A 517 16.62 -6.25 16.55
N GLU A 518 17.77 -6.82 16.86
CA GLU A 518 18.02 -8.25 17.00
C GLU A 518 18.32 -8.64 18.46
N ASN A 519 17.61 -8.02 19.40
CA ASN A 519 17.86 -8.12 20.84
C ASN A 519 17.78 -9.56 21.38
N CYS A 520 17.12 -10.49 20.67
CA CYS A 520 17.01 -11.89 21.06
C CYS A 520 17.57 -12.85 20.01
N SER A 521 17.92 -14.07 20.45
CA SER A 521 18.43 -15.14 19.59
C SER A 521 17.45 -15.54 18.48
N LEU A 522 16.14 -15.45 18.75
CA LEU A 522 15.10 -15.81 17.80
C LEU A 522 15.06 -14.89 16.58
N ALA A 523 15.26 -13.58 16.79
CA ALA A 523 15.38 -12.61 15.70
C ALA A 523 16.57 -12.94 14.78
N LYS A 524 17.72 -13.24 15.40
CA LYS A 524 18.96 -13.64 14.70
C LYS A 524 18.82 -14.96 13.98
N GLU A 525 17.99 -15.87 14.47
CA GLU A 525 17.71 -17.15 13.81
C GLU A 525 16.79 -16.95 12.60
N LEU A 526 15.75 -16.12 12.74
CA LEU A 526 14.78 -15.89 11.67
C LEU A 526 15.37 -15.14 10.47
N ARG A 527 16.37 -14.28 10.70
CA ARG A 527 17.08 -13.47 9.69
C ARG A 527 16.16 -12.91 8.60
N TRP A 528 15.25 -12.03 9.02
CA TRP A 528 14.15 -11.60 8.17
C TRP A 528 14.56 -10.65 7.03
N PHE A 529 15.54 -9.77 7.25
CA PHE A 529 16.05 -8.78 6.27
C PHE A 529 17.49 -8.41 6.61
N ALA A 530 18.21 -7.77 5.68
CA ALA A 530 19.56 -7.27 5.96
C ALA A 530 19.55 -6.00 6.81
N THR A 531 20.35 -6.00 7.86
CA THR A 531 20.48 -4.87 8.78
C THR A 531 21.42 -3.78 8.23
N PRO A 532 21.30 -2.52 8.71
CA PRO A 532 22.24 -1.45 8.38
C PRO A 532 23.71 -1.82 8.57
N LEU A 533 24.03 -2.55 9.63
CA LEU A 533 25.40 -2.96 9.91
C LEU A 533 25.93 -3.99 8.91
N GLU A 534 25.16 -5.03 8.58
CA GLU A 534 25.61 -6.06 7.62
C GLU A 534 25.94 -5.46 6.24
N VAL A 535 25.15 -4.48 5.79
CA VAL A 535 25.41 -3.78 4.52
C VAL A 535 26.61 -2.83 4.64
N ALA A 536 26.78 -2.19 5.79
CA ALA A 536 27.96 -1.38 6.08
C ALA A 536 29.25 -2.22 6.09
N GLU A 537 29.24 -3.41 6.69
CA GLU A 537 30.38 -4.35 6.65
C GLU A 537 30.67 -4.82 5.23
N PHE A 538 29.62 -5.11 4.45
CA PHE A 538 29.75 -5.42 3.03
C PHE A 538 30.46 -4.30 2.24
N TYR A 539 30.23 -3.03 2.59
CA TYR A 539 30.98 -1.91 2.02
C TYR A 539 32.45 -1.91 2.37
N LYS A 540 32.80 -2.24 3.62
CA LYS A 540 34.20 -2.31 4.08
C LYS A 540 34.96 -3.42 3.37
N VAL A 541 34.40 -4.63 3.35
CA VAL A 541 35.07 -5.84 2.81
C VAL A 541 35.30 -5.73 1.31
N ASN A 542 34.35 -5.17 0.56
CA ASN A 542 34.50 -5.02 -0.88
C ASN A 542 35.36 -3.81 -1.28
N GLY A 543 35.90 -3.04 -0.34
CA GLY A 543 36.92 -2.02 -0.60
C GLY A 543 36.57 -1.04 -1.71
N GLY A 544 35.35 -0.49 -1.74
CA GLY A 544 34.94 0.39 -2.84
C GLY A 544 34.40 -0.35 -4.09
N ARG A 545 34.60 -1.67 -4.19
CA ARG A 545 34.45 -2.47 -5.44
C ARG A 545 33.06 -3.08 -5.66
N VAL A 546 32.01 -2.55 -5.04
CA VAL A 546 30.61 -2.80 -5.49
C VAL A 546 30.32 -2.15 -6.86
N ALA A 547 31.41 -1.80 -7.58
CA ALA A 547 31.61 -1.53 -8.99
C ALA A 547 31.89 -0.05 -9.23
N GLY A 548 32.96 0.25 -9.98
CA GLY A 548 33.30 1.61 -10.36
C GLY A 548 32.07 2.31 -10.92
N PHE A 549 31.77 3.52 -10.42
CA PHE A 549 30.61 4.37 -10.76
C PHE A 549 29.44 3.60 -11.37
N LEU A 550 28.41 3.29 -10.57
CA LEU A 550 27.16 2.73 -11.08
C LEU A 550 26.80 3.45 -12.39
N PRO A 551 26.78 2.73 -13.53
CA PRO A 551 26.64 3.38 -14.82
C PRO A 551 25.32 4.14 -14.79
N ILE A 552 25.37 5.45 -15.03
CA ILE A 552 24.16 6.24 -15.25
C ILE A 552 23.62 5.78 -16.62
N LYS A 553 22.87 4.69 -16.63
CA LYS A 553 22.07 4.30 -17.80
C LYS A 553 20.97 5.35 -17.91
N ARG A 554 21.06 6.17 -18.95
CA ARG A 554 20.00 7.10 -19.35
C ARG A 554 18.84 6.36 -19.97
#